data_AF-A0A4D4JUR2-F1
#
_entry.id   AF-A0A4D4JUR2-F1
#
_cell.length_a   1.000
_cell.length_b   1.000
_cell.length_c   1.000
_cell.angle_alpha   90.00
_cell.angle_beta   90.00
_cell.angle_gamma   90.00
#
_symmetry.space_group_name_H-M   'P 1'
#
loop_
_entity.id
_entity.type
_entity.pdbx_description
1 polymer ?
#
loop_
_entity_poly.entity_id
_entity_poly.type
_entity_poly.pdbx_seq_one_letter_code
_entity_poly.pdbx_strand_id
1 'polypeptide(L)'
;MRNVYIVDAVRTPTGRYNGGLASVRPDDLAAHAIRELLLRTPQLDPARIADVYLGNANGAGEENRNVGRMAALLAGLPTSVPGVTVNRLCASGLEAVIQAARAIAVGDASIAVAGGVESMTRAPYVLPKNDRPFPAGHAELHSTTLGWRMVNPEMPPQWTIPLGESAELIADKHTISRARQDEFALGSHRKAARAQAQGLFDAELTPVPIRQRKGDPRLFAADECVRPDASLEAMAKLKPSFRGGSEARGGSPGRRLGEAR
;
A
#
# COMPACT_ATOMS: atom_id res chain seq x y z
N MET A 1 30.08 -0.27 -11.98
CA MET A 1 28.91 -0.94 -11.36
C MET A 1 28.35 -1.94 -12.36
N ARG A 2 27.83 -3.08 -11.91
CA ARG A 2 27.14 -4.03 -12.79
C ARG A 2 25.84 -3.42 -13.32
N ASN A 3 25.44 -3.80 -14.52
CA ASN A 3 24.10 -3.50 -15.02
C ASN A 3 23.07 -4.29 -14.21
N VAL A 4 21.93 -3.65 -13.93
CA VAL A 4 20.81 -4.26 -13.19
C VAL A 4 19.61 -4.31 -14.12
N TYR A 5 18.90 -5.43 -14.12
CA TYR A 5 17.76 -5.69 -14.99
C TYR A 5 16.56 -6.11 -14.15
N ILE A 6 15.37 -5.64 -14.52
CA ILE A 6 14.09 -6.20 -14.04
C ILE A 6 13.72 -7.29 -15.04
N VAL A 7 13.68 -8.54 -14.58
CA VAL A 7 13.46 -9.70 -15.45
C VAL A 7 12.00 -10.12 -15.52
N ASP A 8 11.23 -9.87 -14.46
CA ASP A 8 9.79 -10.10 -14.41
C ASP A 8 9.14 -9.22 -13.30
N ALA A 9 7.83 -9.04 -13.37
CA ALA A 9 7.02 -8.32 -12.38
C ALA A 9 5.59 -8.86 -12.31
N VAL A 10 5.07 -8.96 -11.09
CA VAL A 10 3.68 -9.35 -10.78
C VAL A 10 3.13 -8.51 -9.65
N ARG A 11 1.80 -8.42 -9.56
CA ARG A 11 1.06 -7.84 -8.44
C ARG A 11 -0.29 -8.53 -8.26
N THR A 12 -0.80 -8.51 -7.03
CA THR A 12 -2.20 -8.83 -6.78
C THR A 12 -3.11 -7.68 -7.26
N PRO A 13 -4.41 -7.94 -7.49
CA PRO A 13 -5.34 -6.86 -7.70
C PRO A 13 -5.51 -6.03 -6.42
N THR A 14 -5.78 -4.74 -6.57
CA THR A 14 -5.96 -3.80 -5.48
C THR A 14 -7.41 -3.83 -4.99
N GLY A 15 -7.61 -4.28 -3.75
CA GLY A 15 -8.91 -4.22 -3.07
C GLY A 15 -9.17 -2.85 -2.44
N ARG A 16 -10.45 -2.47 -2.28
CA ARG A 16 -10.80 -1.30 -1.45
C ARG A 16 -10.71 -1.65 0.04
N TYR A 17 -10.69 -0.62 0.89
CA TYR A 17 -10.77 -0.80 2.35
C TYR A 17 -12.07 -1.55 2.72
N ASN A 18 -11.95 -2.59 3.54
CA ASN A 18 -13.06 -3.50 3.87
C ASN A 18 -13.73 -4.16 2.64
N GLY A 19 -12.97 -4.29 1.53
CA GLY A 19 -13.43 -4.84 0.26
C GLY A 19 -13.06 -6.31 0.04
N GLY A 20 -12.85 -6.68 -1.22
CA GLY A 20 -12.64 -8.07 -1.63
C GLY A 20 -11.47 -8.78 -0.96
N LEU A 21 -10.42 -8.06 -0.57
CA LEU A 21 -9.23 -8.63 0.08
C LEU A 21 -9.24 -8.51 1.62
N ALA A 22 -10.34 -8.06 2.24
CA ALA A 22 -10.42 -7.82 3.69
C ALA A 22 -10.09 -9.06 4.55
N SER A 23 -10.39 -10.26 4.04
CA SER A 23 -10.15 -11.52 4.73
C SER A 23 -8.74 -12.10 4.49
N VAL A 24 -7.94 -11.50 3.61
CA VAL A 24 -6.62 -12.01 3.24
C VAL A 24 -5.54 -11.28 4.04
N ARG A 25 -4.67 -12.05 4.69
CA ARG A 25 -3.57 -11.51 5.48
C ARG A 25 -2.48 -10.89 4.59
N PRO A 26 -1.76 -9.86 5.04
CA PRO A 26 -0.67 -9.25 4.27
C PRO A 26 0.51 -10.21 4.03
N ASP A 27 0.88 -11.03 5.01
CA ASP A 27 1.95 -12.05 4.83
C ASP A 27 1.57 -13.09 3.76
N ASP A 28 0.31 -13.51 3.71
CA ASP A 28 -0.23 -14.39 2.65
C ASP A 28 -0.25 -13.72 1.27
N LEU A 29 -0.62 -12.43 1.19
CA LEU A 29 -0.60 -11.66 -0.07
C LEU A 29 0.82 -11.55 -0.64
N ALA A 30 1.79 -11.23 0.22
CA ALA A 30 3.19 -11.17 -0.18
C ALA A 30 3.72 -12.54 -0.63
N ALA A 31 3.42 -13.59 0.13
CA ALA A 31 3.83 -14.94 -0.22
C ALA A 31 3.21 -15.41 -1.54
N HIS A 32 1.96 -15.04 -1.81
CA HIS A 32 1.31 -15.32 -3.09
C HIS A 32 2.03 -14.64 -4.25
N ALA A 33 2.31 -13.34 -4.17
CA ALA A 33 3.05 -12.64 -5.23
C ALA A 33 4.43 -13.28 -5.50
N ILE A 34 5.17 -13.69 -4.46
CA ILE A 34 6.45 -14.40 -4.63
C ILE A 34 6.24 -15.75 -5.34
N ARG A 35 5.24 -16.56 -4.92
CA ARG A 35 4.95 -17.84 -5.58
C ARG A 35 4.64 -17.68 -7.06
N GLU A 36 3.82 -16.68 -7.41
CA GLU A 36 3.45 -16.41 -8.80
C GLU A 36 4.67 -16.01 -9.64
N LEU A 37 5.57 -15.20 -9.09
CA LEU A 37 6.84 -14.87 -9.76
C LEU A 37 7.70 -16.11 -10.01
N LEU A 38 7.81 -17.01 -9.02
CA LEU A 38 8.57 -18.26 -9.16
C LEU A 38 7.92 -19.24 -10.15
N LEU A 39 6.59 -19.33 -10.17
CA LEU A 39 5.85 -20.15 -11.14
C LEU A 39 6.10 -19.72 -12.59
N ARG A 40 6.29 -18.42 -12.82
CA ARG A 40 6.64 -17.87 -14.14
C ARG A 40 8.10 -18.07 -14.53
N THR A 41 8.95 -18.47 -13.58
CA THR A 41 10.39 -18.65 -13.76
C THR A 41 10.87 -20.04 -13.32
N PRO A 42 10.31 -21.14 -13.87
CA PRO A 42 10.54 -22.50 -13.34
C PRO A 42 11.99 -23.00 -13.48
N GLN A 43 12.83 -22.33 -14.29
CA GLN A 43 14.26 -22.66 -14.42
C GLN A 43 15.14 -22.00 -13.36
N LEU A 44 14.60 -21.06 -12.57
CA LEU A 44 15.32 -20.42 -11.48
C LEU A 44 15.38 -21.38 -10.28
N ASP A 45 16.59 -21.78 -9.88
CA ASP A 45 16.79 -22.39 -8.56
C ASP A 45 16.52 -21.32 -7.48
N PRO A 46 15.48 -21.51 -6.63
CA PRO A 46 15.12 -20.52 -5.62
C PRO A 46 16.24 -20.27 -4.60
N ALA A 47 17.15 -21.23 -4.39
CA ALA A 47 18.30 -21.05 -3.49
C ALA A 47 19.32 -20.01 -3.99
N ARG A 48 19.24 -19.60 -5.27
CA ARG A 48 20.09 -18.54 -5.85
C ARG A 48 19.61 -17.12 -5.55
N ILE A 49 18.41 -16.96 -4.99
CA ILE A 49 17.92 -15.66 -4.54
C ILE A 49 18.75 -15.25 -3.32
N ALA A 50 19.49 -14.16 -3.45
CA ALA A 50 20.39 -13.70 -2.41
C ALA A 50 19.64 -13.05 -1.23
N ASP A 51 18.51 -12.38 -1.50
CA ASP A 51 17.68 -11.73 -0.49
C ASP A 51 16.29 -11.40 -1.04
N VAL A 52 15.33 -11.19 -0.13
CA VAL A 52 13.95 -10.76 -0.40
C VAL A 52 13.70 -9.43 0.30
N TYR A 53 13.64 -8.34 -0.47
CA TYR A 53 13.34 -7.00 0.02
C TYR A 53 11.84 -6.71 -0.13
N LEU A 54 11.11 -6.58 0.98
CA LEU A 54 9.71 -6.16 0.94
C LEU A 54 9.47 -4.86 1.70
N GLY A 55 8.89 -3.89 1.02
CA GLY A 55 8.37 -2.69 1.63
C GLY A 55 7.08 -2.94 2.42
N ASN A 56 6.99 -2.43 3.65
CA ASN A 56 5.75 -2.37 4.43
C ASN A 56 5.75 -1.13 5.35
N ALA A 57 4.63 -0.40 5.40
CA ALA A 57 4.59 0.89 6.11
C ALA A 57 4.17 0.73 7.58
N ASN A 58 3.24 -0.18 7.89
CA ASN A 58 2.70 -0.31 9.25
C ASN A 58 3.56 -1.16 10.18
N GLY A 59 3.82 -2.42 9.82
CA GLY A 59 4.69 -3.35 10.54
C GLY A 59 4.16 -3.85 11.90
N ALA A 60 2.93 -3.50 12.28
CA ALA A 60 2.37 -3.75 13.61
C ALA A 60 1.45 -4.97 13.65
N GLY A 61 0.89 -5.37 12.50
CA GLY A 61 -0.14 -6.39 12.39
C GLY A 61 0.38 -7.77 12.07
N GLU A 62 -0.32 -8.44 11.19
CA GLU A 62 0.00 -9.78 10.70
C GLU A 62 1.33 -9.82 9.92
N GLU A 63 1.77 -8.66 9.44
CA GLU A 63 3.04 -8.37 8.78
C GLU A 63 4.21 -8.05 9.74
N ASN A 64 4.04 -8.27 11.06
CA ASN A 64 5.06 -8.00 12.07
C ASN A 64 6.34 -8.84 11.89
N ARG A 65 7.41 -8.40 12.56
CA ARG A 65 8.67 -9.15 12.71
C ARG A 65 9.27 -9.65 11.37
N ASN A 66 9.38 -8.72 10.41
CA ASN A 66 10.00 -8.94 9.10
C ASN A 66 9.14 -9.76 8.12
N VAL A 67 8.11 -9.13 7.54
CA VAL A 67 7.27 -9.71 6.48
C VAL A 67 8.07 -10.13 5.24
N GLY A 68 9.23 -9.54 4.96
CA GLY A 68 10.14 -9.99 3.91
C GLY A 68 10.56 -11.44 4.12
N ARG A 69 11.00 -11.76 5.33
CA ARG A 69 11.34 -13.13 5.75
C ARG A 69 10.11 -14.04 5.86
N MET A 70 9.02 -13.57 6.45
CA MET A 70 7.82 -14.41 6.62
C MET A 70 7.22 -14.80 5.26
N ALA A 71 7.11 -13.85 4.33
CA ALA A 71 6.60 -14.10 2.99
C ALA A 71 7.51 -15.06 2.20
N ALA A 72 8.83 -14.91 2.31
CA ALA A 72 9.78 -15.83 1.67
C ALA A 72 9.55 -17.29 2.11
N LEU A 73 9.44 -17.52 3.43
CA LEU A 73 9.20 -18.86 3.99
C LEU A 73 7.82 -19.41 3.58
N LEU A 74 6.77 -18.59 3.67
CA LEU A 74 5.40 -18.96 3.27
C LEU A 74 5.31 -19.23 1.76
N ALA A 75 6.14 -18.59 0.94
CA ALA A 75 6.22 -18.84 -0.49
C ALA A 75 6.97 -20.14 -0.84
N GLY A 76 7.58 -20.80 0.14
CA GLY A 76 8.34 -22.05 -0.05
C GLY A 76 9.80 -21.84 -0.42
N LEU A 77 10.35 -20.62 -0.27
CA LEU A 77 11.78 -20.39 -0.45
C LEU A 77 12.58 -21.14 0.65
N PRO A 78 13.78 -21.66 0.32
CA PRO A 78 14.59 -22.37 1.29
C PRO A 78 15.05 -21.43 2.41
N THR A 79 15.27 -21.99 3.61
CA THR A 79 15.64 -21.20 4.80
C THR A 79 16.95 -20.43 4.64
N SER A 80 17.80 -20.83 3.69
CA SER A 80 19.02 -20.13 3.29
C SER A 80 18.80 -18.78 2.63
N VAL A 81 17.62 -18.50 2.08
CA VAL A 81 17.29 -17.21 1.43
C VAL A 81 16.84 -16.22 2.50
N PRO A 82 17.62 -15.18 2.85
CA PRO A 82 17.21 -14.19 3.83
C PRO A 82 16.04 -13.34 3.31
N GLY A 83 15.53 -12.49 4.18
CA GLY A 83 14.54 -11.48 3.81
C GLY A 83 14.62 -10.30 4.74
N VAL A 84 14.26 -9.13 4.25
CA VAL A 84 14.24 -7.88 5.00
C VAL A 84 12.98 -7.08 4.70
N THR A 85 12.44 -6.47 5.75
CA THR A 85 11.35 -5.50 5.62
C THR A 85 11.90 -4.09 5.69
N VAL A 86 11.56 -3.29 4.68
CA VAL A 86 11.98 -1.90 4.58
C VAL A 86 10.79 -0.99 4.82
N ASN A 87 10.98 0.07 5.59
CA ASN A 87 9.95 1.08 5.82
C ASN A 87 10.45 2.47 5.39
N ARG A 88 9.88 2.95 4.28
CA ARG A 88 9.92 4.35 3.81
C ARG A 88 8.50 4.85 3.54
N LEU A 89 7.55 4.47 4.42
CA LEU A 89 6.12 4.77 4.30
C LEU A 89 5.57 4.42 2.91
N CYS A 90 4.88 5.33 2.23
CA CYS A 90 4.28 5.10 0.90
C CYS A 90 5.32 4.68 -0.16
N ALA A 91 6.61 5.00 0.03
CA ALA A 91 7.67 4.67 -0.91
C ALA A 91 8.38 3.34 -0.60
N SER A 92 7.93 2.59 0.42
CA SER A 92 8.64 1.38 0.89
C SER A 92 8.85 0.33 -0.20
N GLY A 93 7.86 0.10 -1.06
CA GLY A 93 7.97 -0.87 -2.15
C GLY A 93 9.04 -0.48 -3.17
N LEU A 94 9.14 0.81 -3.51
CA LEU A 94 10.16 1.30 -4.43
C LEU A 94 11.54 1.35 -3.77
N GLU A 95 11.62 1.69 -2.48
CA GLU A 95 12.86 1.60 -1.72
C GLU A 95 13.43 0.19 -1.71
N ALA A 96 12.58 -0.84 -1.55
CA ALA A 96 13.01 -2.23 -1.63
C ALA A 96 13.65 -2.57 -2.99
N VAL A 97 13.07 -2.09 -4.10
CA VAL A 97 13.65 -2.24 -5.45
C VAL A 97 14.99 -1.52 -5.55
N ILE A 98 15.12 -0.31 -4.99
CA ILE A 98 16.37 0.45 -4.98
C ILE A 98 17.47 -0.29 -4.19
N GLN A 99 17.13 -0.88 -3.03
CA GLN A 99 18.08 -1.65 -2.23
C GLN A 99 18.56 -2.91 -2.95
N ALA A 100 17.64 -3.68 -3.54
CA ALA A 100 17.98 -4.84 -4.36
C ALA A 100 18.88 -4.46 -5.55
N ALA A 101 18.55 -3.38 -6.26
CA ALA A 101 19.35 -2.90 -7.37
C ALA A 101 20.76 -2.48 -6.94
N ARG A 102 20.91 -1.80 -5.80
CA ARG A 102 22.22 -1.44 -5.25
C ARG A 102 23.06 -2.67 -4.92
N ALA A 103 22.48 -3.67 -4.25
CA ALA A 103 23.17 -4.92 -3.91
C ALA A 103 23.68 -5.64 -5.16
N ILE A 104 22.88 -5.69 -6.24
CA ILE A 104 23.31 -6.29 -7.52
C ILE A 104 24.39 -5.44 -8.21
N ALA A 105 24.22 -4.12 -8.23
CA ALA A 105 25.13 -3.19 -8.91
C ALA A 105 26.56 -3.21 -8.33
N VAL A 106 26.69 -3.40 -7.01
CA VAL A 106 27.99 -3.50 -6.32
C VAL A 106 28.54 -4.92 -6.26
N GLY A 107 27.71 -5.93 -6.53
CA GLY A 107 28.11 -7.32 -6.68
C GLY A 107 27.87 -8.22 -5.46
N ASP A 108 27.20 -7.72 -4.43
CA ASP A 108 26.81 -8.46 -3.22
C ASP A 108 25.70 -9.49 -3.50
N ALA A 109 24.87 -9.22 -4.51
CA ALA A 109 23.83 -10.12 -4.99
C ALA A 109 23.93 -10.33 -6.51
N SER A 110 23.37 -11.44 -6.99
CA SER A 110 23.14 -11.66 -8.43
C SER A 110 21.66 -11.71 -8.79
N ILE A 111 20.82 -12.16 -7.86
CA ILE A 111 19.38 -12.29 -8.00
C ILE A 111 18.76 -11.87 -6.67
N ALA A 112 17.73 -11.05 -6.70
CA ALA A 112 16.97 -10.65 -5.52
C ALA A 112 15.49 -10.52 -5.89
N VAL A 113 14.62 -10.73 -4.91
CA VAL A 113 13.19 -10.40 -5.04
C VAL A 113 12.96 -9.06 -4.35
N ALA A 114 12.23 -8.16 -5.00
CA ALA A 114 11.91 -6.86 -4.45
C ALA A 114 10.46 -6.47 -4.72
N GLY A 115 9.83 -5.80 -3.76
CA GLY A 115 8.44 -5.35 -3.89
C GLY A 115 7.92 -4.77 -2.58
N GLY A 116 6.62 -4.91 -2.34
CA GLY A 116 6.02 -4.50 -1.08
C GLY A 116 4.65 -5.11 -0.85
N VAL A 117 4.17 -4.99 0.37
CA VAL A 117 2.84 -5.45 0.76
C VAL A 117 2.24 -4.52 1.79
N GLU A 118 0.92 -4.36 1.74
CA GLU A 118 0.19 -3.62 2.75
C GLU A 118 -1.24 -4.18 2.90
N SER A 119 -1.77 -4.17 4.12
CA SER A 119 -3.18 -4.49 4.38
C SER A 119 -3.78 -3.50 5.37
N MET A 120 -4.26 -2.38 4.86
CA MET A 120 -4.89 -1.33 5.68
C MET A 120 -6.14 -1.85 6.41
N THR A 121 -6.90 -2.76 5.78
CA THR A 121 -8.10 -3.38 6.37
C THR A 121 -7.78 -4.21 7.62
N ARG A 122 -6.60 -4.83 7.67
CA ARG A 122 -6.19 -5.73 8.76
C ARG A 122 -5.17 -5.10 9.71
N ALA A 123 -4.92 -3.80 9.57
CA ALA A 123 -4.06 -3.05 10.47
C ALA A 123 -4.65 -3.07 11.90
N PRO A 124 -3.87 -3.46 12.93
CA PRO A 124 -4.39 -3.64 14.28
C PRO A 124 -4.58 -2.31 15.01
N TYR A 125 -5.09 -2.40 16.23
CA TYR A 125 -4.95 -1.35 17.24
C TYR A 125 -3.68 -1.57 18.07
N VAL A 126 -3.07 -0.49 18.54
CA VAL A 126 -1.95 -0.54 19.50
C VAL A 126 -2.34 0.13 20.80
N LEU A 127 -1.96 -0.50 21.92
CA LEU A 127 -2.15 -0.01 23.28
C LEU A 127 -0.79 0.35 23.87
N PRO A 128 -0.55 1.61 24.29
CA PRO A 128 0.67 1.96 25.01
C PRO A 128 0.83 1.11 26.28
N LYS A 129 2.07 0.77 26.62
CA LYS A 129 2.37 0.13 27.91
C LYS A 129 2.09 1.10 29.05
N ASN A 130 1.62 0.57 30.18
CA ASN A 130 1.50 1.35 31.40
C ASN A 130 2.89 1.80 31.88
N ASP A 131 2.99 3.04 32.34
CA ASP A 131 4.19 3.65 32.91
C ASP A 131 4.40 3.28 34.40
N ARG A 132 3.34 2.83 35.07
CA ARG A 132 3.36 2.37 36.47
C ARG A 132 2.44 1.16 36.70
N PRO A 133 2.67 0.38 37.77
CA PRO A 133 1.74 -0.65 38.21
C PRO A 133 0.35 -0.06 38.56
N PHE A 134 -0.73 -0.77 38.19
CA PHE A 134 -2.12 -0.46 38.55
C PHE A 134 -2.54 1.01 38.30
N PRO A 135 -2.50 1.50 37.05
CA PRO A 135 -2.88 2.88 36.76
C PRO A 135 -4.37 3.12 37.03
N ALA A 136 -4.68 4.16 37.78
CA ALA A 136 -6.03 4.67 37.93
C ALA A 136 -6.34 5.61 36.73
N GLY A 137 -6.83 5.05 35.62
CA GLY A 137 -7.19 5.82 34.42
C GLY A 137 -7.68 4.95 33.27
N HIS A 138 -8.32 5.58 32.28
CA HIS A 138 -8.68 4.94 31.03
C HIS A 138 -7.44 4.76 30.13
N ALA A 139 -7.48 3.76 29.26
CA ALA A 139 -6.43 3.54 28.25
C ALA A 139 -6.99 3.84 26.85
N GLU A 140 -6.15 4.36 25.97
CA GLU A 140 -6.50 4.67 24.58
C GLU A 140 -5.92 3.60 23.63
N LEU A 141 -6.76 3.07 22.75
CA LEU A 141 -6.34 2.20 21.64
C LEU A 141 -6.15 3.04 20.38
N HIS A 142 -4.93 3.10 19.85
CA HIS A 142 -4.68 3.80 18.59
C HIS A 142 -4.86 2.85 17.40
N SER A 143 -5.69 3.23 16.44
CA SER A 143 -5.74 2.53 15.14
C SER A 143 -4.43 2.75 14.38
N THR A 144 -3.86 1.67 13.86
CA THR A 144 -2.66 1.76 13.00
C THR A 144 -2.98 1.92 11.50
N THR A 145 -4.27 1.83 11.12
CA THR A 145 -4.75 1.99 9.74
C THR A 145 -4.44 3.37 9.18
N LEU A 146 -4.52 4.40 10.03
CA LEU A 146 -4.38 5.81 9.63
C LEU A 146 -3.12 6.43 10.25
N GLY A 147 -2.85 7.68 9.88
CA GLY A 147 -1.56 8.35 10.04
C GLY A 147 -1.05 8.54 11.48
N TRP A 148 -0.94 9.80 11.90
CA TRP A 148 -0.26 10.18 13.14
C TRP A 148 -0.91 9.57 14.38
N ARG A 149 -0.08 8.97 15.23
CA ARG A 149 -0.44 8.29 16.48
C ARG A 149 0.76 8.31 17.42
N MET A 150 0.53 8.32 18.73
CA MET A 150 1.59 8.37 19.75
C MET A 150 2.66 9.44 19.43
N VAL A 151 2.20 10.63 19.02
CA VAL A 151 3.06 11.70 18.53
C VAL A 151 3.97 12.19 19.65
N ASN A 152 5.27 12.29 19.40
CA ASN A 152 6.22 12.89 20.35
C ASN A 152 5.81 14.35 20.61
N PRO A 153 5.63 14.81 21.86
CA PRO A 153 5.29 16.19 22.19
C PRO A 153 6.26 17.25 21.63
N GLU A 154 7.51 16.89 21.34
CA GLU A 154 8.49 17.78 20.71
C GLU A 154 8.26 17.97 19.20
N MET A 155 7.42 17.15 18.58
CA MET A 155 7.10 17.29 17.16
C MET A 155 6.32 18.59 16.92
N PRO A 156 6.82 19.48 16.06
CA PRO A 156 6.07 20.66 15.65
C PRO A 156 4.72 20.25 15.01
N PRO A 157 3.58 20.83 15.43
CA PRO A 157 2.26 20.40 14.97
C PRO A 157 2.08 20.45 13.44
N GLN A 158 2.78 21.36 12.76
CA GLN A 158 2.75 21.48 11.30
C GLN A 158 3.38 20.28 10.58
N TRP A 159 4.23 19.49 11.24
CA TRP A 159 4.79 18.27 10.68
C TRP A 159 3.91 17.05 10.93
N THR A 160 2.92 17.16 11.82
CA THR A 160 2.02 16.07 12.21
C THR A 160 0.60 16.26 11.71
N ILE A 161 0.44 17.00 10.61
CA ILE A 161 -0.85 17.16 9.93
C ILE A 161 -1.22 15.89 9.14
N PRO A 162 -2.52 15.61 8.94
CA PRO A 162 -2.96 14.54 8.04
C PRO A 162 -2.43 14.73 6.60
N LEU A 163 -2.25 13.63 5.86
CA LEU A 163 -1.81 13.72 4.46
C LEU A 163 -2.77 14.53 3.58
N GLY A 164 -4.08 14.43 3.83
CA GLY A 164 -5.06 15.24 3.13
C GLY A 164 -4.92 16.73 3.37
N GLU A 165 -4.56 17.13 4.60
CA GLU A 165 -4.25 18.53 4.93
C GLU A 165 -3.02 19.02 4.17
N SER A 166 -2.00 18.16 4.01
CA SER A 166 -0.83 18.48 3.19
C SER A 166 -1.20 18.68 1.72
N ALA A 167 -2.13 17.87 1.19
CA ALA A 167 -2.64 18.03 -0.17
C ALA A 167 -3.40 19.35 -0.35
N GLU A 168 -4.20 19.76 0.62
CA GLU A 168 -4.89 21.06 0.62
C GLU A 168 -3.90 22.23 0.62
N LEU A 169 -2.82 22.16 1.42
CA LEU A 169 -1.77 23.17 1.42
C LEU A 169 -1.06 23.29 0.06
N ILE A 170 -0.82 22.17 -0.63
CA ILE A 170 -0.26 22.17 -1.98
C ILE A 170 -1.25 22.79 -2.96
N ALA A 171 -2.53 22.43 -2.87
CA ALA A 171 -3.57 22.97 -3.73
C ALA A 171 -3.69 24.49 -3.57
N ASP A 172 -3.67 25.00 -2.34
CA ASP A 172 -3.68 26.44 -2.06
C ASP A 172 -2.44 27.13 -2.65
N LYS A 173 -1.24 26.62 -2.33
CA LYS A 173 0.04 27.17 -2.77
C LYS A 173 0.15 27.29 -4.29
N HIS A 174 -0.39 26.32 -5.02
CA HIS A 174 -0.31 26.25 -6.48
C HIS A 174 -1.62 26.63 -7.19
N THR A 175 -2.61 27.14 -6.45
CA THR A 175 -3.92 27.55 -6.98
C THR A 175 -4.58 26.45 -7.82
N ILE A 176 -4.54 25.21 -7.32
CA ILE A 176 -5.12 24.04 -7.98
C ILE A 176 -6.61 23.99 -7.63
N SER A 177 -7.44 24.47 -8.55
CA SER A 177 -8.89 24.49 -8.36
C SER A 177 -9.49 23.09 -8.24
N ARG A 178 -10.63 22.99 -7.56
CA ARG A 178 -11.42 21.75 -7.45
C ARG A 178 -11.78 21.15 -8.79
N ALA A 179 -12.18 21.98 -9.75
CA ALA A 179 -12.51 21.52 -11.10
C ALA A 179 -11.32 20.78 -11.73
N ARG A 180 -10.09 21.32 -11.59
CA ARG A 180 -8.88 20.66 -12.08
C ARG A 180 -8.58 19.34 -11.35
N GLN A 181 -8.86 19.28 -10.05
CA GLN A 181 -8.69 18.05 -9.27
C GLN A 181 -9.70 16.97 -9.70
N ASP A 182 -10.97 17.34 -9.86
CA ASP A 182 -12.04 16.44 -10.31
C ASP A 182 -11.80 15.97 -11.75
N GLU A 183 -11.38 16.86 -12.66
CA GLU A 183 -11.01 16.51 -14.04
C GLU A 183 -9.85 15.52 -14.08
N PHE A 184 -8.82 15.73 -13.25
CA PHE A 184 -7.69 14.81 -13.13
C PHE A 184 -8.14 13.44 -12.61
N ALA A 185 -8.97 13.41 -11.57
CA ALA A 185 -9.51 12.16 -11.01
C ALA A 185 -10.38 11.41 -12.03
N LEU A 186 -11.25 12.11 -12.76
CA LEU A 186 -12.07 11.52 -13.83
C LEU A 186 -11.20 10.94 -14.94
N GLY A 187 -10.17 11.68 -15.36
CA GLY A 187 -9.19 11.20 -16.33
C GLY A 187 -8.47 9.95 -15.85
N SER A 188 -8.17 9.85 -14.56
CA SER A 188 -7.56 8.65 -13.95
C SER A 188 -8.49 7.43 -14.04
N HIS A 189 -9.75 7.55 -13.58
CA HIS A 189 -10.72 6.47 -13.66
C HIS A 189 -10.98 5.99 -15.10
N ARG A 190 -11.13 6.93 -16.05
CA ARG A 190 -11.33 6.58 -17.47
C ARG A 190 -10.15 5.84 -18.07
N LYS A 191 -8.91 6.24 -17.74
CA LYS A 191 -7.70 5.53 -18.19
C LYS A 191 -7.63 4.12 -17.59
N ALA A 192 -7.86 3.97 -16.29
CA ALA A 192 -7.82 2.69 -15.61
C ALA A 192 -8.92 1.73 -16.12
N ALA A 193 -10.16 2.22 -16.26
CA ALA A 193 -11.27 1.43 -16.78
C ALA A 193 -11.01 0.96 -18.21
N ARG A 194 -10.45 1.82 -19.06
CA ARG A 194 -10.05 1.43 -20.42
C ARG A 194 -8.94 0.39 -20.41
N ALA A 195 -7.91 0.57 -19.57
CA ALA A 195 -6.81 -0.38 -19.45
C ALA A 195 -7.29 -1.77 -19.00
N GLN A 196 -8.20 -1.82 -18.02
CA GLN A 196 -8.86 -3.07 -17.60
C GLN A 196 -9.67 -3.70 -18.74
N ALA A 197 -10.50 -2.92 -19.44
CA ALA A 197 -11.32 -3.43 -20.54
C ALA A 197 -10.50 -3.94 -21.74
N GLN A 198 -9.26 -3.44 -21.89
CA GLN A 198 -8.32 -3.83 -22.94
C GLN A 198 -7.34 -4.94 -22.50
N GLY A 199 -7.43 -5.44 -21.27
CA GLY A 199 -6.52 -6.48 -20.75
C GLY A 199 -5.07 -6.01 -20.54
N LEU A 200 -4.83 -4.70 -20.43
CA LEU A 200 -3.45 -4.17 -20.30
C LEU A 200 -2.77 -4.54 -18.97
N PHE A 201 -3.54 -5.00 -17.97
CA PHE A 201 -3.02 -5.47 -16.69
C PHE A 201 -2.88 -6.99 -16.60
N ASP A 202 -3.32 -7.73 -17.62
CA ASP A 202 -3.40 -9.21 -17.56
C ASP A 202 -2.03 -9.86 -17.37
N ALA A 203 -0.97 -9.22 -17.90
CA ALA A 203 0.40 -9.72 -17.79
C ALA A 203 1.04 -9.53 -16.40
N GLU A 204 0.51 -8.61 -15.59
CA GLU A 204 1.03 -8.28 -14.25
C GLU A 204 0.12 -8.75 -13.11
N LEU A 205 -1.18 -8.97 -13.37
CA LEU A 205 -2.15 -9.36 -12.34
C LEU A 205 -2.11 -10.86 -12.02
N THR A 206 -2.03 -11.17 -10.73
CA THR A 206 -2.11 -12.54 -10.21
C THR A 206 -3.38 -12.71 -9.36
N PRO A 207 -4.39 -13.46 -9.81
CA PRO A 207 -5.65 -13.63 -9.08
C PRO A 207 -5.46 -14.25 -7.69
N VAL A 208 -6.02 -13.60 -6.67
CA VAL A 208 -5.91 -14.06 -5.28
C VAL A 208 -7.07 -15.00 -4.93
N PRO A 209 -6.82 -16.25 -4.50
CA PRO A 209 -7.87 -17.15 -4.06
C PRO A 209 -8.40 -16.75 -2.67
N ILE A 210 -9.66 -16.32 -2.60
CA ILE A 210 -10.33 -15.99 -1.34
C ILE A 210 -11.11 -17.20 -0.85
N ARG A 211 -10.69 -17.74 0.30
CA ARG A 211 -11.37 -18.86 0.97
C ARG A 211 -12.85 -18.54 1.22
N GLN A 212 -13.71 -19.49 0.85
CA GLN A 212 -15.15 -19.43 1.10
C GLN A 212 -15.51 -20.35 2.27
N ARG A 213 -16.62 -20.09 2.95
CA ARG A 213 -17.11 -20.95 4.05
C ARG A 213 -17.43 -22.37 3.56
N LYS A 214 -17.89 -22.51 2.31
CA LYS A 214 -18.18 -23.77 1.62
C LYS A 214 -17.83 -23.61 0.14
N GLY A 215 -17.35 -24.69 -0.49
CA GLY A 215 -16.99 -24.71 -1.90
C GLY A 215 -15.60 -24.17 -2.19
N ASP A 216 -15.29 -24.05 -3.49
CA ASP A 216 -13.97 -23.63 -3.97
C ASP A 216 -13.67 -22.15 -3.67
N PRO A 217 -12.38 -21.77 -3.55
CA PRO A 217 -12.00 -20.37 -3.38
C PRO A 217 -12.52 -19.49 -4.52
N ARG A 218 -13.06 -18.32 -4.16
CA ARG A 218 -13.40 -17.30 -5.15
C ARG A 218 -12.13 -16.59 -5.59
N LEU A 219 -11.83 -16.59 -6.88
CA LEU A 219 -10.70 -15.83 -7.41
C LEU A 219 -11.03 -14.33 -7.45
N PHE A 220 -10.21 -13.53 -6.79
CA PHE A 220 -10.22 -12.09 -6.90
C PHE A 220 -9.19 -11.67 -7.94
N ALA A 221 -9.67 -11.22 -9.10
CA ALA A 221 -8.84 -11.09 -10.31
C ALA A 221 -8.76 -9.67 -10.89
N ALA A 222 -9.48 -8.69 -10.33
CA ALA A 222 -9.53 -7.32 -10.88
C ALA A 222 -9.48 -6.28 -9.76
N ASP A 223 -8.88 -5.11 -10.06
CA ASP A 223 -8.82 -3.98 -9.12
C ASP A 223 -10.24 -3.45 -8.84
N GLU A 224 -10.59 -3.29 -7.56
CA GLU A 224 -11.96 -2.93 -7.12
C GLU A 224 -12.20 -1.41 -7.04
N CYS A 225 -11.12 -0.61 -7.04
CA CYS A 225 -11.20 0.83 -6.80
C CYS A 225 -11.54 1.67 -8.04
N VAL A 226 -11.62 1.06 -9.23
CA VAL A 226 -11.90 1.76 -10.50
C VAL A 226 -13.41 1.96 -10.64
N ARG A 227 -13.85 3.18 -10.97
CA ARG A 227 -15.25 3.55 -11.20
C ARG A 227 -15.46 3.90 -12.69
N PRO A 228 -15.91 2.96 -13.53
CA PRO A 228 -16.12 3.22 -14.96
C PRO A 228 -17.20 4.27 -15.24
N ASP A 229 -18.15 4.41 -14.32
CA ASP A 229 -19.27 5.35 -14.34
C ASP A 229 -18.96 6.71 -13.69
N ALA A 230 -17.69 6.95 -13.32
CA ALA A 230 -17.27 8.22 -12.75
C ALA A 230 -17.64 9.41 -13.65
N SER A 231 -18.16 10.49 -13.05
CA SER A 231 -18.61 11.69 -13.75
C SER A 231 -18.30 12.96 -12.95
N LEU A 232 -18.17 14.09 -13.65
CA LEU A 232 -17.95 15.39 -12.98
C LEU A 232 -19.18 15.76 -12.13
N GLU A 233 -20.38 15.42 -12.58
CA GLU A 233 -21.63 15.68 -11.88
C GLU A 233 -21.70 14.92 -10.55
N ALA A 234 -21.20 13.68 -10.51
CA ALA A 234 -21.11 12.90 -9.28
C ALA A 234 -20.00 13.45 -8.37
N MET A 235 -18.82 13.75 -8.92
CA MET A 235 -17.69 14.30 -8.14
C MET A 235 -18.03 15.65 -7.50
N ALA A 236 -18.70 16.55 -8.23
CA ALA A 236 -19.07 17.88 -7.72
C ALA A 236 -20.00 17.84 -6.48
N LYS A 237 -20.66 16.71 -6.24
CA LYS A 237 -21.52 16.46 -5.07
C LYS A 237 -20.75 15.96 -3.84
N LEU A 238 -19.49 15.54 -4.01
CA LEU A 238 -18.67 15.03 -2.92
C LEU A 238 -18.33 16.16 -1.93
N LYS A 239 -18.54 15.86 -0.65
CA LYS A 239 -18.17 16.74 0.47
C LYS A 239 -16.66 16.70 0.68
N PRO A 240 -16.03 17.82 1.07
CA PRO A 240 -14.62 17.82 1.47
C PRO A 240 -14.33 16.82 2.59
N SER A 241 -13.18 16.14 2.52
CA SER A 241 -12.80 15.11 3.49
C SER A 241 -11.97 15.62 4.67
N PHE A 242 -11.22 16.72 4.52
CA PHE A 242 -10.21 17.14 5.52
C PHE A 242 -10.45 18.53 6.13
N ARG A 243 -10.77 19.53 5.30
CA ARG A 243 -11.13 20.88 5.78
C ARG A 243 -12.60 21.15 5.57
N GLY A 244 -13.29 21.62 6.61
CA GLY A 244 -14.64 22.16 6.47
C GLY A 244 -14.64 23.45 5.62
N GLY A 245 -15.79 23.83 5.07
CA GLY A 245 -15.91 25.04 4.23
C GLY A 245 -15.53 26.36 4.92
N SER A 246 -15.55 26.41 6.26
CA SER A 246 -15.28 27.59 7.08
C SER A 246 -13.83 27.71 7.60
N GLU A 247 -13.02 26.67 7.51
CA GLU A 247 -11.63 26.66 8.02
C GLU A 247 -10.60 27.09 6.95
N ALA A 248 -11.09 27.51 5.78
CA ALA A 248 -10.26 28.01 4.70
C ALA A 248 -9.63 29.37 5.07
N ARG A 249 -8.33 29.36 5.41
CA ARG A 249 -7.54 30.60 5.52
C ARG A 249 -7.37 31.21 4.12
N GLY A 250 -8.17 32.24 3.83
CA GLY A 250 -7.95 33.16 2.70
C GLY A 250 -8.47 32.67 1.35
N GLY A 251 -9.60 33.25 0.92
CA GLY A 251 -9.80 33.61 -0.49
C GLY A 251 -10.06 32.49 -1.50
N SER A 252 -11.08 31.66 -1.29
CA SER A 252 -12.07 31.25 -2.32
C SER A 252 -13.03 30.21 -1.74
N PRO A 253 -14.36 30.37 -1.86
CA PRO A 253 -15.34 29.37 -1.46
C PRO A 253 -15.39 28.24 -2.50
N GLY A 254 -14.27 27.57 -2.73
CA GLY A 254 -14.19 26.39 -3.59
C GLY A 254 -14.45 25.14 -2.77
N ARG A 255 -15.39 24.28 -3.20
CA ARG A 255 -15.53 22.91 -2.68
C ARG A 255 -14.18 22.21 -2.83
N ARG A 256 -13.64 21.52 -1.82
CA ARG A 256 -12.27 20.94 -1.82
C ARG A 256 -12.29 19.41 -1.95
N LEU A 257 -11.15 18.71 -1.87
CA LEU A 257 -11.02 17.26 -2.13
C LEU A 257 -12.13 16.48 -1.41
N GLY A 258 -13.04 15.89 -2.19
CA GLY A 258 -14.04 14.99 -1.65
C GLY A 258 -13.65 13.55 -1.95
N GLU A 259 -13.63 12.72 -0.93
CA GLU A 259 -13.38 11.29 -1.09
C GLU A 259 -14.71 10.58 -1.32
N ALA A 260 -14.82 9.92 -2.46
CA ALA A 260 -15.89 8.96 -2.65
C ALA A 260 -15.45 7.66 -1.97
N ARG A 261 -16.10 7.32 -0.85
CA ARG A 261 -15.93 6.03 -0.16
C ARG A 261 -16.22 4.86 -1.09
#